data_AF-A0AAF0BUL5-F1
#
_entry.id   AF-A0AAF0BUL5-F1
#
_cell.length_a   1.000
_cell.length_b   1.000
_cell.length_c   1.000
_cell.angle_alpha   90.00
_cell.angle_beta   90.00
_cell.angle_gamma   90.00
#
_symmetry.space_group_name_H-M   'P 1'
#
loop_
_entity.id
_entity.type
_entity.pdbx_description
1 polymer ?
#
loop_
_entity_poly.entity_id
_entity_poly.type
_entity_poly.pdbx_seq_one_letter_code
_entity_poly.pdbx_strand_id
1 'polypeptide(L)'
;MAMAESDRIARGAARRRSRGLLVVLAVAFAVGACSDGESATPPTTTTEASRSSTTTPATGSTTSADSNTTDSTATSSAATPAGQNPEDEIVSRYIGYWDARFAANSGTPNPDDPALREFATGAQLDAVVAETRANLAQGLAFRPAPDPADIQTVDVVEVQGADAVVQECVVTDGVIFRRDTGEVVDDEVYTQNVRGELQRVDGVWKVSLARLVQQWEGVAGCARAS
;
A
#
# COMPACT_ATOMS: atom_id res chain seq x y z
N MET A 1 -6.75 6.05 4.78
CA MET A 1 -5.97 7.27 4.47
C MET A 1 -5.95 7.41 2.95
N ALA A 2 -6.95 8.07 2.39
CA ALA A 2 -7.18 8.20 0.95
C ALA A 2 -7.35 9.69 0.63
N MET A 3 -6.24 10.39 0.40
CA MET A 3 -6.29 11.84 0.07
C MET A 3 -5.18 12.30 -0.90
N ALA A 4 -4.34 11.41 -1.44
CA ALA A 4 -3.30 11.83 -2.41
C ALA A 4 -3.76 11.79 -3.88
N GLU A 5 -4.83 11.05 -4.19
CA GLU A 5 -5.25 10.77 -5.58
C GLU A 5 -6.21 11.82 -6.15
N SER A 6 -7.12 12.37 -5.32
CA SER A 6 -8.09 13.38 -5.77
C SER A 6 -7.49 14.74 -6.15
N ASP A 7 -6.28 15.05 -5.67
CA ASP A 7 -5.62 16.33 -5.96
C ASP A 7 -4.87 16.32 -7.31
N ARG A 8 -4.58 15.13 -7.88
CA ARG A 8 -3.80 14.99 -9.12
C ARG A 8 -4.63 15.25 -10.38
N ILE A 9 -5.89 14.81 -10.40
CA ILE A 9 -6.81 15.04 -11.53
C ILE A 9 -7.12 16.54 -11.70
N ALA A 10 -7.17 17.30 -10.60
CA ALA A 10 -7.45 18.74 -10.63
C ALA A 10 -6.27 19.56 -11.19
N ARG A 11 -5.01 19.15 -10.93
CA ARG A 11 -3.83 19.90 -11.35
C ARG A 11 -3.47 19.72 -12.83
N GLY A 12 -3.81 18.56 -13.42
CA GLY A 12 -3.63 18.31 -14.86
C GLY A 12 -4.51 19.20 -15.75
N ALA A 13 -5.73 19.52 -15.30
CA ALA A 13 -6.65 20.40 -16.02
C ALA A 13 -6.25 21.89 -15.97
N ALA A 14 -5.51 22.32 -14.93
CA ALA A 14 -5.20 23.73 -14.70
C ALA A 14 -3.99 24.25 -15.50
N ARG A 15 -3.08 23.38 -15.98
CA ARG A 15 -1.84 23.83 -16.65
C ARG A 15 -1.93 24.04 -18.16
N ARG A 16 -3.08 23.78 -18.80
CA ARG A 16 -3.24 23.90 -20.28
C ARG A 16 -3.99 25.12 -20.78
N ARG A 17 -4.20 26.17 -19.96
CA ARG A 17 -4.84 27.42 -20.40
C ARG A 17 -4.20 28.66 -19.81
N SER A 18 -3.02 29.03 -20.28
CA SER A 18 -2.50 30.39 -20.07
C SER A 18 -1.44 30.77 -21.11
N ARG A 19 -1.89 31.05 -22.34
CA ARG A 19 -1.24 31.99 -23.27
C ARG A 19 -2.30 32.83 -23.98
N GLY A 20 -2.57 34.01 -23.41
CA GLY A 20 -2.87 35.28 -24.09
C GLY A 20 -4.18 35.44 -24.89
N LEU A 21 -5.15 36.16 -24.32
CA LEU A 21 -5.56 37.46 -24.88
C LEU A 21 -6.33 38.28 -23.81
N LEU A 22 -5.92 39.54 -23.65
CA LEU A 22 -6.58 40.57 -22.85
C LEU A 22 -7.97 40.91 -23.41
N VAL A 23 -9.01 40.88 -22.57
CA VAL A 23 -10.22 41.70 -22.75
C VAL A 23 -10.62 42.24 -21.37
N VAL A 24 -10.52 43.57 -21.24
CA VAL A 24 -11.02 44.37 -20.13
C VAL A 24 -12.54 44.46 -20.26
N LEU A 25 -13.29 44.09 -19.22
CA LEU A 25 -14.63 44.64 -19.02
C LEU A 25 -14.92 44.77 -17.52
N ALA A 26 -14.95 46.01 -17.07
CA ALA A 26 -15.38 46.41 -15.73
C ALA A 26 -16.90 46.44 -15.66
N VAL A 27 -17.50 45.81 -14.65
CA VAL A 27 -18.82 46.20 -14.12
C VAL A 27 -18.81 46.02 -12.60
N ALA A 28 -19.14 47.11 -11.92
CA ALA A 28 -19.24 47.26 -10.47
C ALA A 28 -20.68 46.96 -9.96
N PHE A 29 -20.85 47.09 -8.63
CA PHE A 29 -22.06 47.01 -7.78
C PHE A 29 -22.40 45.60 -7.24
N ALA A 30 -22.80 45.39 -5.99
CA ALA A 30 -22.82 46.21 -4.76
C ALA A 30 -23.16 45.31 -3.56
N VAL A 31 -22.65 45.71 -2.40
CA VAL A 31 -23.11 45.56 -1.00
C VAL A 31 -24.21 44.54 -0.69
N GLY A 32 -23.90 43.61 0.22
CA GLY A 32 -24.84 42.86 1.04
C GLY A 32 -24.24 42.58 2.41
N ALA A 33 -24.48 43.50 3.35
CA ALA A 33 -24.18 43.36 4.76
C ALA A 33 -25.21 42.44 5.46
N CYS A 34 -24.79 41.81 6.56
CA CYS A 34 -25.50 41.37 7.77
C CYS A 34 -24.87 40.05 8.24
N SER A 35 -24.69 39.72 9.52
CA SER A 35 -24.58 40.40 10.82
C SER A 35 -24.48 39.24 11.82
N ASP A 36 -23.64 39.42 12.84
CA ASP A 36 -23.71 38.94 14.24
C ASP A 36 -24.13 37.52 14.64
N GLY A 37 -23.43 37.01 15.66
CA GLY A 37 -24.03 36.05 16.59
C GLY A 37 -23.10 35.19 17.43
N GLU A 38 -22.20 35.80 18.21
CA GLU A 38 -21.52 35.16 19.36
C GLU A 38 -22.54 34.81 20.45
N SER A 39 -22.51 33.58 21.00
CA SER A 39 -22.84 33.30 22.42
C SER A 39 -22.64 31.82 22.82
N ALA A 40 -21.63 31.62 23.68
CA ALA A 40 -21.72 31.05 25.04
C ALA A 40 -22.22 29.60 25.28
N THR A 41 -21.23 28.73 25.60
CA THR A 41 -21.11 27.82 26.78
C THR A 41 -22.12 26.66 27.01
N PRO A 42 -21.82 25.67 27.88
CA PRO A 42 -22.00 24.24 27.57
C PRO A 42 -23.15 23.60 28.37
N PRO A 43 -23.40 22.29 28.20
CA PRO A 43 -23.87 21.51 29.34
C PRO A 43 -22.93 20.35 29.71
N THR A 44 -22.35 20.53 30.89
CA THR A 44 -22.15 19.62 32.02
C THR A 44 -22.95 18.30 32.01
N THR A 45 -22.21 17.20 32.24
CA THR A 45 -22.52 15.91 32.90
C THR A 45 -23.93 15.29 32.81
N THR A 46 -23.96 13.99 32.48
CA THR A 46 -24.72 13.02 33.27
C THR A 46 -23.93 11.70 33.38
N THR A 47 -23.54 11.40 34.61
CA THR A 47 -23.13 10.10 35.12
C THR A 47 -24.33 9.50 35.84
N GLU A 48 -24.66 8.24 35.55
CA GLU A 48 -25.32 7.22 36.40
C GLU A 48 -25.82 6.10 35.47
N ALA A 49 -26.01 4.85 35.87
CA ALA A 49 -25.40 3.95 36.85
C ALA A 49 -26.09 2.60 36.65
N SER A 50 -25.34 1.52 36.88
CA SER A 50 -25.78 0.27 37.49
C SER A 50 -26.99 -0.49 36.94
N ARG A 51 -26.75 -1.73 36.50
CA ARG A 51 -27.51 -2.88 37.01
C ARG A 51 -26.61 -4.08 37.31
N SER A 52 -26.72 -4.51 38.57
CA SER A 52 -26.15 -5.70 39.18
C SER A 52 -26.59 -7.00 38.52
N SER A 53 -25.76 -8.03 38.65
CA SER A 53 -26.23 -9.37 38.99
C SER A 53 -25.18 -10.08 39.86
N THR A 54 -25.63 -10.44 41.06
CA THR A 54 -24.94 -11.18 42.11
C THR A 54 -25.29 -12.67 41.99
N THR A 55 -24.38 -13.58 42.37
CA THR A 55 -24.58 -14.79 43.23
C THR A 55 -23.26 -15.59 43.24
N THR A 56 -22.39 -15.45 44.24
CA THR A 56 -22.19 -16.27 45.48
C THR A 56 -21.26 -17.49 45.28
N PRO A 57 -20.30 -17.76 46.19
CA PRO A 57 -19.18 -18.68 45.96
C PRO A 57 -19.45 -20.10 46.48
N ALA A 58 -18.70 -21.08 45.96
CA ALA A 58 -18.56 -22.40 46.56
C ALA A 58 -17.07 -22.69 46.84
N THR A 59 -16.75 -22.81 48.12
CA THR A 59 -15.49 -23.35 48.64
C THR A 59 -15.62 -24.87 48.77
N GLY A 60 -14.65 -25.61 48.22
CA GLY A 60 -14.48 -27.04 48.44
C GLY A 60 -12.99 -27.39 48.37
N SER A 61 -12.47 -27.94 49.45
CA SER A 61 -11.05 -28.19 49.74
C SER A 61 -10.50 -29.50 49.18
N THR A 62 -9.19 -29.46 48.84
CA THR A 62 -8.13 -30.48 48.99
C THR A 62 -8.25 -31.83 48.28
N THR A 63 -7.26 -32.16 47.43
CA THR A 63 -6.25 -33.24 47.65
C THR A 63 -5.27 -33.30 46.47
N SER A 64 -3.98 -33.41 46.80
CA SER A 64 -2.84 -33.59 45.90
C SER A 64 -2.90 -34.87 45.07
N ALA A 65 -2.44 -34.80 43.83
CA ALA A 65 -1.78 -35.92 43.17
C ALA A 65 -0.78 -35.37 42.14
N ASP A 66 0.50 -35.67 42.39
CA ASP A 66 1.58 -35.67 41.43
C ASP A 66 1.17 -36.33 40.11
N SER A 67 1.48 -35.69 39.00
CA SER A 67 1.96 -36.37 37.79
C SER A 67 2.66 -35.36 36.90
N ASN A 68 3.98 -35.39 37.03
CA ASN A 68 4.96 -34.85 36.11
C ASN A 68 4.60 -35.33 34.68
N THR A 69 4.19 -34.44 33.80
CA THR A 69 4.28 -34.66 32.36
C THR A 69 4.71 -33.36 31.74
N THR A 70 6.03 -33.27 31.55
CA THR A 70 6.68 -32.34 30.65
C THR A 70 6.12 -32.59 29.26
N ASP A 71 5.07 -31.86 28.89
CA ASP A 71 4.65 -31.78 27.50
C ASP A 71 5.65 -30.85 26.81
N SER A 72 6.71 -31.45 26.29
CA SER A 72 7.66 -30.79 25.43
C SER A 72 6.91 -30.41 24.16
N THR A 73 6.38 -29.19 24.12
CA THR A 73 5.91 -28.55 22.89
C THR A 73 7.09 -28.54 21.94
N ALA A 74 7.14 -29.53 21.04
CA ALA A 74 8.09 -29.58 19.97
C ALA A 74 7.74 -28.42 19.04
N THR A 75 8.43 -27.29 19.21
CA THR A 75 8.56 -26.27 18.17
C THR A 75 9.16 -26.99 16.97
N SER A 76 8.29 -27.38 16.05
CA SER A 76 8.68 -27.92 14.76
C SER A 76 9.27 -26.76 13.96
N SER A 77 10.55 -26.47 14.22
CA SER A 77 11.37 -25.67 13.33
C SER A 77 11.45 -26.45 12.03
N ALA A 78 10.57 -26.10 11.09
CA ALA A 78 10.68 -26.55 9.72
C ALA A 78 12.09 -26.15 9.25
N ALA A 79 12.96 -27.15 9.14
CA ALA A 79 14.32 -26.94 8.67
C ALA A 79 14.22 -26.42 7.24
N THR A 80 14.62 -25.16 7.05
CA THR A 80 14.82 -24.59 5.72
C THR A 80 15.73 -25.52 4.93
N PRO A 81 15.37 -25.90 3.69
CA PRO A 81 16.23 -26.73 2.84
C PRO A 81 17.63 -26.11 2.78
N ALA A 82 18.65 -26.88 3.14
CA ALA A 82 20.03 -26.43 3.08
C ALA A 82 20.41 -26.16 1.62
N GLY A 83 20.63 -24.89 1.27
CA GLY A 83 21.18 -24.50 -0.03
C GLY A 83 20.67 -23.19 -0.64
N GLN A 84 19.61 -22.56 -0.10
CA GLN A 84 19.14 -21.25 -0.56
C GLN A 84 19.34 -20.21 0.55
N ASN A 85 19.93 -19.06 0.19
CA ASN A 85 20.01 -17.92 1.10
C ASN A 85 18.57 -17.43 1.34
N PRO A 86 18.08 -17.38 2.60
CA PRO A 86 16.72 -16.92 2.90
C PRO A 86 16.46 -15.49 2.40
N GLU A 87 17.49 -14.66 2.32
CA GLU A 87 17.38 -13.30 1.78
C GLU A 87 17.11 -13.30 0.26
N ASP A 88 17.72 -14.21 -0.50
CA ASP A 88 17.50 -14.33 -1.95
C ASP A 88 16.04 -14.75 -2.25
N GLU A 89 15.47 -15.62 -1.41
CA GLU A 89 14.04 -15.97 -1.50
C GLU A 89 13.17 -14.73 -1.25
N ILE A 90 13.43 -13.96 -0.19
CA ILE A 90 12.69 -12.74 0.14
C ILE A 90 12.74 -11.73 -1.02
N VAL A 91 13.94 -11.48 -1.57
CA VAL A 91 14.14 -10.57 -2.71
C VAL A 91 13.39 -11.08 -3.93
N SER A 92 13.51 -12.36 -4.27
CA SER A 92 12.81 -12.96 -5.40
C SER A 92 11.29 -12.85 -5.27
N ARG A 93 10.74 -13.06 -4.06
CA ARG A 93 9.30 -12.97 -3.80
C ARG A 93 8.81 -11.52 -3.84
N TYR A 94 9.64 -10.57 -3.39
CA TYR A 94 9.33 -9.14 -3.49
C TYR A 94 9.32 -8.64 -4.94
N ILE A 95 10.32 -9.02 -5.75
CA ILE A 95 10.35 -8.68 -7.18
C ILE A 95 9.17 -9.33 -7.92
N GLY A 96 8.90 -10.61 -7.64
CA GLY A 96 7.77 -11.33 -8.24
C GLY A 96 6.41 -10.70 -7.95
N TYR A 97 6.25 -9.98 -6.84
CA TYR A 97 5.06 -9.18 -6.58
C TYR A 97 4.89 -8.03 -7.60
N TRP A 98 5.97 -7.30 -7.91
CA TRP A 98 5.92 -6.21 -8.90
C TRP A 98 5.65 -6.74 -10.31
N ASP A 99 6.27 -7.87 -10.67
CA ASP A 99 6.02 -8.55 -11.94
C ASP A 99 4.56 -9.00 -12.06
N ALA A 100 4.01 -9.62 -11.01
CA ALA A 100 2.62 -10.04 -10.97
C ALA A 100 1.65 -8.85 -11.10
N ARG A 101 1.92 -7.74 -10.40
CA ARG A 101 1.15 -6.50 -10.53
C ARG A 101 1.20 -5.95 -11.96
N PHE A 102 2.39 -5.91 -12.56
CA PHE A 102 2.57 -5.41 -13.92
C PHE A 102 1.84 -6.28 -14.95
N ALA A 103 2.00 -7.60 -14.85
CA ALA A 103 1.33 -8.57 -15.71
C ALA A 103 -0.20 -8.49 -15.58
N ALA A 104 -0.72 -8.44 -14.35
CA ALA A 104 -2.17 -8.33 -14.09
C ALA A 104 -2.78 -7.03 -14.62
N ASN A 105 -1.99 -5.99 -14.85
CA ASN A 105 -2.43 -4.72 -15.44
C ASN A 105 -2.10 -4.58 -16.93
N SER A 106 -1.42 -5.56 -17.54
CA SER A 106 -1.04 -5.54 -18.95
C SER A 106 -2.17 -6.04 -19.86
N GLY A 107 -2.30 -5.45 -21.05
CA GLY A 107 -3.31 -5.86 -22.04
C GLY A 107 -4.75 -5.58 -21.57
N THR A 108 -5.45 -6.59 -21.04
CA THR A 108 -6.74 -6.40 -20.37
C THR A 108 -6.56 -6.72 -18.89
N PRO A 109 -6.62 -5.70 -17.99
CA PRO A 109 -6.35 -5.92 -16.58
C PRO A 109 -7.23 -7.00 -15.97
N ASN A 110 -6.64 -7.89 -15.18
CA ASN A 110 -7.28 -9.04 -14.56
C ASN A 110 -7.15 -8.98 -13.03
N PRO A 111 -8.15 -8.45 -12.31
CA PRO A 111 -8.10 -8.37 -10.85
C PRO A 111 -8.18 -9.74 -10.14
N ASP A 112 -8.54 -10.80 -10.87
CA ASP A 112 -8.63 -12.16 -10.36
C ASP A 112 -7.41 -13.01 -10.71
N ASP A 113 -6.35 -12.42 -11.27
CA ASP A 113 -5.12 -13.12 -11.60
C ASP A 113 -4.56 -13.85 -10.35
N PRO A 114 -4.34 -15.18 -10.42
CA PRO A 114 -3.87 -15.94 -9.26
C PRO A 114 -2.50 -15.48 -8.78
N ALA A 115 -1.65 -14.92 -9.64
CA ALA A 115 -0.32 -14.43 -9.27
C ALA A 115 -0.40 -13.31 -8.22
N LEU A 116 -1.45 -12.49 -8.24
CA LEU A 116 -1.65 -11.46 -7.20
C LEU A 116 -1.75 -12.09 -5.81
N ARG A 117 -2.47 -13.20 -5.66
CA ARG A 117 -2.62 -13.93 -4.39
C ARG A 117 -1.43 -14.84 -4.09
N GLU A 118 -0.67 -15.19 -5.11
CA GLU A 118 0.59 -15.89 -4.93
C GLU A 118 1.59 -14.99 -4.22
N PHE A 119 1.76 -13.75 -4.67
CA PHE A 119 2.83 -12.86 -4.21
C PHE A 119 2.43 -11.82 -3.17
N ALA A 120 1.14 -11.48 -3.03
CA ALA A 120 0.66 -10.52 -2.04
C ALA A 120 -0.30 -11.16 -1.02
N THR A 121 -0.38 -10.53 0.16
CA THR A 121 -1.34 -10.87 1.22
C THR A 121 -1.85 -9.59 1.90
N GLY A 122 -2.86 -9.74 2.76
CA GLY A 122 -3.38 -8.66 3.60
C GLY A 122 -3.74 -7.39 2.81
N ALA A 123 -3.38 -6.23 3.38
CA ALA A 123 -3.72 -4.93 2.81
C ALA A 123 -3.08 -4.69 1.42
N GLN A 124 -1.89 -5.24 1.17
CA GLN A 124 -1.26 -5.09 -0.15
C GLN A 124 -2.02 -5.86 -1.23
N LEU A 125 -2.52 -7.07 -0.92
CA LEU A 125 -3.36 -7.83 -1.84
C LEU A 125 -4.64 -7.06 -2.16
N ASP A 126 -5.31 -6.51 -1.15
CA ASP A 126 -6.51 -5.70 -1.35
C ASP A 126 -6.24 -4.48 -2.24
N ALA A 127 -5.11 -3.79 -2.00
CA ALA A 127 -4.71 -2.61 -2.76
C ALA A 127 -4.44 -2.93 -4.24
N VAL A 128 -3.66 -3.97 -4.53
CA VAL A 128 -3.33 -4.32 -5.93
C VAL A 128 -4.56 -4.83 -6.68
N VAL A 129 -5.44 -5.60 -6.04
CA VAL A 129 -6.71 -6.03 -6.65
C VAL A 129 -7.62 -4.83 -6.94
N ALA A 130 -7.69 -3.86 -6.03
CA ALA A 130 -8.47 -2.64 -6.22
C ALA A 130 -7.93 -1.78 -7.37
N GLU A 131 -6.61 -1.60 -7.46
CA GLU A 131 -5.95 -0.90 -8.57
C GLU A 131 -6.24 -1.58 -9.90
N THR A 132 -6.03 -2.90 -10.01
CA THR A 132 -6.27 -3.65 -11.25
C THR A 132 -7.73 -3.57 -11.68
N ARG A 133 -8.68 -3.60 -10.74
CA ARG A 133 -10.10 -3.40 -11.01
C ARG A 133 -10.41 -1.98 -11.50
N ALA A 134 -9.78 -0.97 -10.92
CA ALA A 134 -9.94 0.42 -11.33
C ALA A 134 -9.42 0.62 -12.76
N ASN A 135 -8.23 0.11 -13.07
CA ASN A 135 -7.65 0.16 -14.41
C ASN A 135 -8.53 -0.55 -15.45
N LEU A 136 -9.08 -1.73 -15.10
CA LEU A 136 -10.04 -2.42 -15.96
C LEU A 136 -11.28 -1.55 -16.26
N ALA A 137 -11.88 -0.97 -15.21
CA ALA A 137 -13.09 -0.14 -15.32
C ALA A 137 -12.85 1.16 -16.10
N GLN A 138 -11.65 1.74 -15.98
CA GLN A 138 -11.25 2.96 -16.68
C GLN A 138 -10.72 2.69 -18.10
N GLY A 139 -10.57 1.43 -18.51
CA GLY A 139 -10.02 1.06 -19.81
C GLY A 139 -8.51 1.34 -19.92
N LEU A 140 -7.78 1.34 -18.81
CA LEU A 140 -6.33 1.55 -18.75
C LEU A 140 -5.59 0.21 -18.76
N ALA A 141 -4.36 0.21 -19.24
CA ALA A 141 -3.43 -0.91 -19.14
C ALA A 141 -1.99 -0.41 -19.05
N PHE A 142 -1.11 -1.28 -18.55
CA PHE A 142 0.33 -1.04 -18.50
C PHE A 142 1.03 -1.64 -19.73
N ARG A 143 2.15 -1.03 -20.09
CA ARG A 143 3.15 -1.57 -21.02
C ARG A 143 4.54 -1.06 -20.65
N PRO A 144 5.62 -1.76 -21.03
CA PRO A 144 6.96 -1.27 -20.75
C PRO A 144 7.25 0.00 -21.57
N ALA A 145 8.19 0.82 -21.10
CA ALA A 145 8.78 1.86 -21.92
C ALA A 145 9.44 1.25 -23.17
N PRO A 146 9.54 2.01 -24.28
CA PRO A 146 10.32 1.57 -25.44
C PRO A 146 11.81 1.35 -25.14
N ASP A 147 12.35 2.09 -24.16
CA ASP A 147 13.73 2.04 -23.70
C ASP A 147 13.72 2.08 -22.16
N PRO A 148 13.53 0.93 -21.49
CA PRO A 148 13.45 0.88 -20.04
C PRO A 148 14.82 1.14 -19.41
N ALA A 149 14.84 1.84 -18.27
CA ALA A 149 16.04 2.14 -17.53
C ALA A 149 16.66 0.91 -16.86
N ASP A 150 15.86 -0.13 -16.58
CA ASP A 150 16.27 -1.41 -15.98
C ASP A 150 17.08 -1.24 -14.68
N ILE A 151 16.73 -0.24 -13.87
CA ILE A 151 17.34 0.01 -12.56
C ILE A 151 16.38 -0.40 -11.46
N GLN A 152 16.68 -1.51 -10.80
CA GLN A 152 16.02 -1.96 -9.58
C GLN A 152 17.07 -2.58 -8.66
N THR A 153 17.06 -2.21 -7.39
CA THR A 153 17.89 -2.82 -6.35
C THR A 153 17.02 -3.02 -5.11
N VAL A 154 17.10 -4.20 -4.52
CA VAL A 154 16.31 -4.59 -3.35
C VAL A 154 17.25 -5.13 -2.30
N ASP A 155 17.30 -4.46 -1.15
CA ASP A 155 18.11 -4.86 -0.01
C ASP A 155 17.18 -5.39 1.10
N VAL A 156 17.52 -6.55 1.67
CA VAL A 156 16.84 -7.04 2.88
C VAL A 156 17.37 -6.26 4.08
N VAL A 157 16.48 -5.53 4.74
CA VAL A 157 16.82 -4.69 5.90
C VAL A 157 16.73 -5.47 7.20
N GLU A 158 15.75 -6.37 7.29
CA GLU A 158 15.42 -7.07 8.53
C GLU A 158 14.69 -8.37 8.24
N VAL A 159 15.00 -9.40 9.01
CA VAL A 159 14.26 -10.67 9.03
C VAL A 159 14.02 -11.07 10.49
N GLN A 160 12.75 -11.22 10.86
CA GLN A 160 12.34 -11.64 12.20
C GLN A 160 11.28 -12.74 12.11
N GLY A 161 11.69 -13.99 12.26
CA GLY A 161 10.77 -15.13 12.26
C GLY A 161 10.01 -15.26 10.94
N ALA A 162 8.72 -14.91 10.96
CA ALA A 162 7.81 -14.98 9.81
C ALA A 162 7.56 -13.61 9.15
N ASP A 163 8.30 -12.57 9.56
CA ASP A 163 8.22 -11.22 9.01
C ASP A 163 9.59 -10.81 8.43
N ALA A 164 9.57 -10.05 7.34
CA ALA A 164 10.77 -9.47 6.73
C ALA A 164 10.49 -8.07 6.19
N VAL A 165 11.55 -7.25 6.12
CA VAL A 165 11.50 -5.89 5.57
C VAL A 165 12.55 -5.77 4.49
N VAL A 166 12.16 -5.16 3.37
CA VAL A 166 13.07 -4.81 2.28
C VAL A 166 13.05 -3.31 2.00
N GLN A 167 14.15 -2.80 1.48
CA GLN A 167 14.27 -1.46 0.91
C GLN A 167 14.55 -1.60 -0.58
N GLU A 168 13.69 -1.00 -1.39
CA GLU A 168 13.83 -0.99 -2.83
C GLU A 168 14.19 0.40 -3.33
N CYS A 169 15.15 0.47 -4.24
CA CYS A 169 15.39 1.59 -5.12
C CYS A 169 15.08 1.16 -6.56
N VAL A 170 14.11 1.82 -7.20
CA VAL A 170 13.66 1.45 -8.55
C VAL A 170 13.42 2.69 -9.41
N VAL A 171 13.78 2.62 -10.69
CA VAL A 171 13.30 3.56 -11.69
C VAL A 171 12.01 3.01 -12.29
N THR A 172 10.93 3.76 -12.13
CA THR A 172 9.64 3.49 -12.77
C THR A 172 9.52 4.32 -14.03
N ASP A 173 9.42 3.65 -15.17
CA ASP A 173 9.25 4.23 -16.50
C ASP A 173 8.12 3.54 -17.29
N GLY A 174 7.35 2.66 -16.63
CA GLY A 174 6.22 1.97 -17.22
C GLY A 174 5.16 2.95 -17.73
N VAL A 175 4.56 2.61 -18.86
CA VAL A 175 3.58 3.47 -19.54
C VAL A 175 2.16 2.99 -19.23
N ILE A 176 1.30 3.91 -18.78
CA ILE A 176 -0.15 3.70 -18.67
C ILE A 176 -0.81 4.26 -19.92
N PHE A 177 -1.62 3.44 -20.60
CA PHE A 177 -2.30 3.84 -21.83
C PHE A 177 -3.76 3.41 -21.84
N ARG A 178 -4.58 4.08 -22.66
CA ARG A 178 -5.96 3.69 -22.93
C ARG A 178 -6.00 2.51 -23.89
N ARG A 179 -6.68 1.44 -23.50
CA ARG A 179 -6.76 0.18 -24.27
C ARG A 179 -7.48 0.32 -25.61
N ASP A 180 -8.47 1.20 -25.71
CA ASP A 180 -9.32 1.38 -26.89
C ASP A 180 -8.66 2.20 -28.00
N THR A 181 -7.82 3.17 -27.62
CA THR A 181 -7.26 4.19 -28.52
C THR A 181 -5.74 4.12 -28.61
N GLY A 182 -5.07 3.51 -27.64
CA GLY A 182 -3.61 3.52 -27.53
C GLY A 182 -3.03 4.83 -26.98
N GLU A 183 -3.88 5.79 -26.60
CA GLU A 183 -3.47 7.08 -26.04
C GLU A 183 -2.67 6.86 -24.74
N VAL A 184 -1.49 7.46 -24.66
CA VAL A 184 -0.68 7.49 -23.44
C VAL A 184 -1.33 8.42 -22.42
N VAL A 185 -1.58 7.89 -21.22
CA VAL A 185 -2.14 8.62 -20.09
C VAL A 185 -1.04 9.06 -19.13
N ASP A 186 -0.04 8.21 -18.93
CA ASP A 186 1.12 8.46 -18.08
C ASP A 186 2.35 7.74 -18.66
N ASP A 187 3.42 8.48 -18.88
CA ASP A 187 4.76 8.02 -19.29
C ASP A 187 5.86 8.74 -18.50
N GLU A 188 5.51 9.30 -17.34
CA GLU A 188 6.45 10.03 -16.51
C GLU A 188 7.47 9.07 -15.87
N VAL A 189 8.75 9.45 -15.95
CA VAL A 189 9.85 8.66 -15.37
C VAL A 189 10.19 9.18 -13.98
N TYR A 190 10.26 8.25 -13.02
CA TYR A 190 10.59 8.57 -11.63
C TYR A 190 11.50 7.52 -11.00
N THR A 191 12.46 7.97 -10.18
CA THR A 191 13.11 7.08 -9.22
C THR A 191 12.29 7.05 -7.93
N GLN A 192 12.07 5.86 -7.37
CA GLN A 192 11.36 5.66 -6.12
C GLN A 192 12.22 4.88 -5.12
N ASN A 193 12.11 5.28 -3.86
CA ASN A 193 12.55 4.51 -2.71
C ASN A 193 11.32 3.94 -2.02
N VAL A 194 11.16 2.62 -2.03
CA VAL A 194 9.98 1.91 -1.53
C VAL A 194 10.38 0.99 -0.39
N ARG A 195 9.64 1.05 0.72
CA ARG A 195 9.79 0.09 1.82
C ARG A 195 8.75 -1.01 1.68
N GLY A 196 9.22 -2.24 1.52
CA GLY A 196 8.39 -3.44 1.47
C GLY A 196 8.39 -4.17 2.80
N GLU A 197 7.24 -4.71 3.18
CA GLU A 197 7.08 -5.62 4.31
C GLU A 197 6.52 -6.94 3.75
N LEU A 198 7.11 -8.05 4.17
CA LEU A 198 6.71 -9.39 3.75
C LEU A 198 6.33 -10.23 4.97
N GLN A 199 5.36 -11.10 4.77
CA GLN A 199 4.91 -12.09 5.74
C GLN A 199 4.95 -13.48 5.15
N ARG A 200 5.36 -14.45 5.96
CA ARG A 200 5.39 -15.86 5.58
C ARG A 200 4.02 -16.48 5.83
N VAL A 201 3.28 -16.77 4.76
CA VAL A 201 1.96 -17.40 4.78
C VAL A 201 2.08 -18.81 4.21
N ASP A 202 1.71 -19.81 5.00
CA ASP A 202 1.82 -21.24 4.63
C ASP A 202 3.22 -21.63 4.13
N GLY A 203 4.26 -21.06 4.75
CA GLY A 203 5.66 -21.30 4.41
C GLY A 203 6.22 -20.46 3.26
N VAL A 204 5.40 -19.63 2.62
CA VAL A 204 5.79 -18.82 1.44
C VAL A 204 5.78 -17.33 1.79
N TRP A 205 6.84 -16.60 1.43
CA TRP A 205 6.86 -15.14 1.58
C TRP A 205 5.90 -14.45 0.62
N LYS A 206 5.12 -13.51 1.15
CA LYS A 206 4.19 -12.66 0.41
C LYS A 206 4.31 -11.23 0.89
N VAL A 207 4.21 -10.27 -0.01
CA VAL A 207 4.22 -8.84 0.32
C VAL A 207 2.92 -8.49 1.05
N SER A 208 3.04 -7.99 2.28
CA SER A 208 1.91 -7.56 3.11
C SER A 208 1.68 -6.05 3.03
N LEU A 209 2.74 -5.28 2.73
CA LEU A 209 2.70 -3.84 2.52
C LEU A 209 3.85 -3.38 1.62
N ALA A 210 3.59 -2.43 0.71
CA ALA A 210 4.60 -1.68 -0.01
C ALA A 210 4.27 -0.18 0.10
N ARG A 211 5.20 0.62 0.61
CA ARG A 211 5.00 2.06 0.82
C ARG A 211 6.11 2.90 0.20
N LEU A 212 5.71 3.91 -0.56
CA LEU A 212 6.62 4.92 -1.08
C LEU A 212 7.21 5.71 0.09
N VAL A 213 8.54 5.73 0.18
CA VAL A 213 9.30 6.51 1.17
C VAL A 213 9.68 7.85 0.57
N GLN A 214 10.28 7.85 -0.62
CA GLN A 214 10.74 9.04 -1.35
C GLN A 214 10.60 8.83 -2.86
N GLN A 215 10.47 9.92 -3.61
CA GLN A 215 10.40 9.92 -5.07
C GLN A 215 11.20 11.11 -5.62
N TRP A 216 11.87 10.90 -6.75
CA TRP A 216 12.60 11.90 -7.52
C TRP A 216 12.16 11.88 -8.98
N GLU A 217 12.16 13.04 -9.62
CA GLU A 217 11.89 13.16 -11.06
C GLU A 217 13.05 12.60 -11.89
N GLY A 218 12.70 11.82 -12.91
CA GLY A 218 13.65 11.20 -13.83
C GLY A 218 14.50 10.11 -13.21
N VAL A 219 15.57 9.74 -13.92
CA VAL A 219 16.57 8.80 -13.44
C VAL A 219 17.49 9.50 -12.45
N ALA A 220 17.20 9.29 -11.17
CA ALA A 220 18.01 9.73 -10.05
C ALA A 220 18.52 8.52 -9.25
N GLY A 221 19.55 8.73 -8.42
CA GLY A 221 19.98 7.71 -7.48
C GLY A 221 19.21 7.79 -6.17
N CYS A 222 18.48 6.73 -5.80
CA CYS A 222 18.45 6.32 -4.38
C CYS A 222 19.75 5.60 -3.96
N ALA A 223 20.70 5.49 -4.90
CA ALA A 223 21.89 4.64 -4.93
C ALA A 223 23.16 5.22 -4.24
N ARG A 224 23.04 5.99 -3.14
CA ARG A 224 24.20 6.38 -2.31
C ARG A 224 23.94 6.46 -0.80
N ALA A 225 22.75 6.12 -0.32
CA ALA A 225 22.48 6.04 1.12
C ALA A 225 22.87 4.65 1.64
N SER A 226 24.16 4.42 1.79
CA SER A 226 24.76 3.36 2.61
C SER A 226 25.24 3.94 3.92
#